data_AF-A0A9E3YI61-F1
#
_entry.id   AF-A0A9E3YI61-F1
#
_cell.length_a   1.000
_cell.length_b   1.000
_cell.length_c   1.000
_cell.angle_alpha   90.00
_cell.angle_beta   90.00
_cell.angle_gamma   90.00
#
_symmetry.space_group_name_H-M   'P 1'
#
loop_
_entity.id
_entity.type
_entity.pdbx_description
1 polymer ?
#
loop_
_entity_poly.entity_id
_entity_poly.type
_entity_poly.pdbx_seq_one_letter_code
_entity_poly.pdbx_strand_id
1 'polypeptide(L)'
;MSAPRGWALVTRYAGFAALATVVNLGAQRLVLAASGPVGTRYALALVLGTGAGLVVKYLLDKRWIFADLETGARAHGRKFTLYTVMGLVTTAIFWATETAFWWVLGGDLAREAGAVLGLAVGYGVKYQLDKRFVFTSERADAA
;
A
#
# COMPACT_ATOMS: atom_id res chain seq x y z
N MET A 1 -16.32 9.60 13.84
CA MET A 1 -16.69 8.36 13.12
C MET A 1 -15.88 7.23 13.74
N SER A 2 -16.52 6.14 14.13
CA SER A 2 -15.82 4.95 14.66
C SER A 2 -15.16 4.16 13.52
N ALA A 3 -14.01 3.54 13.80
CA ALA A 3 -13.32 2.67 12.84
C ALA A 3 -14.20 1.45 12.47
N PRO A 4 -14.32 1.08 11.19
CA PRO A 4 -15.09 -0.09 10.75
C PRO A 4 -14.51 -1.39 11.31
N ARG A 5 -15.37 -2.41 11.49
CA ARG A 5 -15.00 -3.75 11.98
C ARG A 5 -15.60 -4.84 11.07
N GLY A 6 -15.02 -6.04 11.10
CA GLY A 6 -15.53 -7.20 10.36
C GLY A 6 -15.63 -6.95 8.85
N TRP A 7 -16.74 -7.35 8.24
CA TRP A 7 -16.95 -7.24 6.79
C TRP A 7 -16.88 -5.81 6.24
N ALA A 8 -17.34 -4.81 7.01
CA ALA A 8 -17.29 -3.41 6.59
C ALA A 8 -15.86 -2.89 6.45
N LEU A 9 -14.92 -3.43 7.24
CA LEU A 9 -13.50 -3.12 7.10
C LEU A 9 -12.95 -3.70 5.80
N VAL A 10 -13.22 -4.99 5.54
CA VAL A 10 -12.74 -5.70 4.36
C VAL A 10 -13.23 -5.06 3.07
N THR A 11 -14.52 -4.74 2.98
CA THR A 11 -15.11 -4.15 1.77
C THR A 11 -14.56 -2.75 1.49
N ARG A 12 -14.42 -1.90 2.51
CA ARG A 12 -13.80 -0.57 2.36
C ARG A 12 -12.35 -0.70 1.94
N TYR A 13 -11.59 -1.57 2.60
CA TYR A 13 -10.17 -1.73 2.34
C TYR A 13 -9.92 -2.22 0.90
N ALA A 14 -10.72 -3.20 0.44
CA ALA A 14 -10.68 -3.69 -0.93
C ALA A 14 -11.10 -2.60 -1.95
N GLY A 15 -12.19 -1.88 -1.68
CA GLY A 15 -12.67 -0.79 -2.54
C GLY A 15 -11.65 0.36 -2.67
N PHE A 16 -11.00 0.75 -1.58
CA PHE A 16 -9.96 1.78 -1.60
C PHE A 16 -8.70 1.31 -2.32
N ALA A 17 -8.34 0.04 -2.18
CA ALA A 17 -7.24 -0.54 -2.95
C ALA A 17 -7.55 -0.51 -4.46
N ALA A 18 -8.77 -0.92 -4.86
CA ALA A 18 -9.20 -0.86 -6.25
C ALA A 18 -9.18 0.56 -6.82
N LEU A 19 -9.69 1.55 -6.08
CA LEU A 19 -9.65 2.96 -6.48
C LEU A 19 -8.22 3.49 -6.62
N ALA A 20 -7.34 3.17 -5.67
CA ALA A 20 -5.93 3.54 -5.73
C ALA A 20 -5.23 2.93 -6.96
N THR A 21 -5.57 1.68 -7.32
CA THR A 21 -5.08 1.04 -8.55
C THR A 21 -5.56 1.76 -9.80
N VAL A 22 -6.84 2.15 -9.87
CA VAL A 22 -7.38 2.92 -11.01
C VAL A 22 -6.66 4.26 -11.15
N VAL A 23 -6.43 4.98 -10.04
CA VAL A 23 -5.70 6.25 -10.06
C VAL A 23 -4.25 6.05 -10.49
N ASN A 24 -3.58 5.02 -10.00
CA ASN A 24 -2.21 4.67 -10.39
C ASN A 24 -2.12 4.43 -11.90
N LEU A 25 -2.95 3.53 -12.44
CA LEU A 25 -2.96 3.20 -13.86
C LEU A 25 -3.37 4.40 -14.74
N GLY A 26 -4.33 5.21 -14.28
CA GLY A 26 -4.73 6.44 -14.97
C GLY A 26 -3.57 7.43 -15.10
N ALA A 27 -2.84 7.68 -14.00
CA ALA A 27 -1.66 8.54 -14.01
C ALA A 27 -0.53 7.97 -14.90
N GLN A 28 -0.27 6.65 -14.83
CA GLN A 28 0.68 6.00 -15.74
C GLN A 28 0.29 6.24 -17.20
N ARG A 29 -0.99 6.04 -17.55
CA ARG A 29 -1.49 6.18 -18.91
C ARG A 29 -1.34 7.61 -19.43
N LEU A 30 -1.58 8.63 -18.59
CA LEU A 30 -1.38 10.03 -18.94
C LEU A 30 0.10 10.34 -19.23
N VAL A 31 1.02 9.84 -18.39
CA VAL A 31 2.45 10.04 -18.59
C VAL A 31 2.96 9.32 -19.84
N LEU A 32 2.50 8.09 -20.07
CA LEU A 32 2.86 7.30 -21.25
C LEU A 32 2.27 7.87 -22.56
N ALA A 33 1.17 8.61 -22.49
CA ALA A 33 0.60 9.31 -23.66
C ALA A 33 1.44 10.51 -24.11
N ALA A 34 2.32 11.04 -23.25
CA ALA A 34 3.20 12.14 -23.62
C ALA A 34 4.28 11.70 -24.62
N SER A 35 4.83 12.66 -25.36
CA SER A 35 5.97 12.46 -26.26
C SER A 35 7.29 12.39 -25.48
N GLY A 36 8.27 11.66 -26.00
CA GLY A 36 9.62 11.59 -25.42
C GLY A 36 10.22 10.18 -25.41
N PRO A 37 11.46 10.02 -24.91
CA PRO A 37 12.13 8.73 -24.84
C PRO A 37 11.31 7.72 -24.04
N VAL A 38 11.14 6.50 -24.57
CA VAL A 38 10.32 5.44 -23.97
C VAL A 38 10.78 5.12 -22.55
N GLY A 39 12.10 4.97 -22.34
CA GLY A 39 12.66 4.65 -21.02
C GLY A 39 12.33 5.71 -19.96
N THR A 40 12.53 6.99 -20.28
CA THR A 40 12.23 8.11 -19.37
C THR A 40 10.73 8.18 -19.06
N ARG A 41 9.86 8.04 -20.07
CA ARG A 41 8.41 8.05 -19.86
C ARG A 41 7.94 6.88 -19.00
N TYR A 42 8.50 5.69 -19.22
CA TYR A 42 8.18 4.52 -18.42
C TYR A 42 8.59 4.70 -16.94
N ALA A 43 9.81 5.18 -16.69
CA ALA A 43 10.27 5.46 -15.34
C ALA A 43 9.41 6.53 -14.64
N LEU A 44 9.09 7.62 -15.35
CA LEU A 44 8.20 8.67 -14.83
C LEU A 44 6.79 8.15 -14.57
N ALA A 45 6.26 7.30 -15.45
CA ALA A 45 4.94 6.69 -15.28
C ALA A 45 4.91 5.84 -14.01
N LEU A 46 5.91 4.98 -13.79
CA LEU A 46 5.99 4.16 -12.58
C LEU A 46 6.02 5.00 -11.31
N VAL A 47 6.85 6.05 -11.27
CA VAL A 47 6.98 6.92 -10.09
C VAL A 47 5.70 7.71 -9.84
N LEU A 48 5.16 8.39 -10.87
CA LEU A 48 3.98 9.24 -10.73
C LEU A 48 2.71 8.43 -10.49
N GLY A 49 2.55 7.29 -11.15
CA GLY A 49 1.45 6.36 -10.93
C GLY A 49 1.44 5.81 -9.51
N THR A 50 2.60 5.30 -9.05
CA THR A 50 2.74 4.79 -7.69
C THR A 50 2.50 5.87 -6.65
N GLY A 51 3.10 7.06 -6.84
CA GLY A 51 2.89 8.19 -5.95
C GLY A 51 1.42 8.61 -5.84
N ALA A 52 0.74 8.77 -6.98
CA ALA A 52 -0.68 9.14 -7.01
C ALA A 52 -1.57 8.09 -6.33
N GLY A 53 -1.37 6.79 -6.64
CA GLY A 53 -2.11 5.70 -6.02
C GLY A 53 -1.89 5.63 -4.51
N LEU A 54 -0.64 5.75 -4.05
CA LEU A 54 -0.30 5.75 -2.63
C LEU A 54 -0.92 6.92 -1.88
N VAL A 55 -0.88 8.13 -2.44
CA VAL A 55 -1.50 9.32 -1.82
C VAL A 55 -3.00 9.10 -1.67
N VAL A 56 -3.69 8.66 -2.72
CA VAL A 56 -5.13 8.37 -2.67
C VAL A 56 -5.43 7.30 -1.63
N LYS A 57 -4.70 6.18 -1.62
CA LYS A 57 -4.90 5.11 -0.65
C LYS A 57 -4.70 5.60 0.79
N TYR A 58 -3.65 6.36 1.04
CA TYR A 58 -3.34 6.90 2.35
C TYR A 58 -4.45 7.82 2.87
N LEU A 59 -4.94 8.75 2.03
CA LEU A 59 -6.01 9.65 2.43
C LEU A 59 -7.31 8.89 2.75
N LEU A 60 -7.62 7.87 1.94
CA LEU A 60 -8.80 7.02 2.16
C LEU A 60 -8.68 6.19 3.46
N ASP A 61 -7.54 5.55 3.66
CA ASP A 61 -7.33 4.72 4.84
C ASP A 61 -7.34 5.55 6.12
N LYS A 62 -6.60 6.66 6.12
CA LYS A 62 -6.55 7.58 7.25
C LYS A 62 -7.95 7.94 7.73
N ARG A 63 -8.80 8.39 6.79
CA ARG A 63 -10.10 8.97 7.12
C ARG A 63 -11.17 7.92 7.41
N TRP A 64 -11.22 6.82 6.66
CA TRP A 64 -12.36 5.88 6.69
C TRP A 64 -12.03 4.48 7.25
N ILE A 65 -10.75 4.11 7.33
CA ILE A 65 -10.31 2.85 7.96
C ILE A 65 -9.84 3.11 9.39
N PHE A 66 -8.94 4.09 9.58
CA PHE A 66 -8.33 4.36 10.89
C PHE A 66 -9.00 5.49 11.66
N ALA A 67 -9.93 6.23 11.03
CA ALA A 67 -10.65 7.35 11.63
C ALA A 67 -9.73 8.39 12.29
N ASP A 68 -8.54 8.58 11.72
CA ASP A 68 -7.52 9.48 12.23
C ASP A 68 -7.87 10.93 11.86
N LEU A 69 -8.02 11.77 12.89
CA LEU A 69 -8.44 13.16 12.81
C LEU A 69 -7.27 14.16 12.83
N GLU A 70 -6.02 13.69 12.92
CA GLU A 70 -4.88 14.61 12.93
C GLU A 70 -4.84 15.47 11.67
N THR A 71 -4.51 16.75 11.83
CA THR A 71 -4.41 17.73 10.75
C THR A 71 -3.01 18.32 10.68
N GLY A 72 -2.66 18.96 9.55
CA GLY A 72 -1.39 19.67 9.36
C GLY A 72 -0.35 18.93 8.52
N ALA A 73 0.30 19.65 7.61
CA ALA A 73 1.19 19.09 6.58
C ALA A 73 2.36 18.27 7.15
N ARG A 74 2.95 18.70 8.28
CA ARG A 74 4.06 17.98 8.93
C ARG A 74 3.63 16.62 9.48
N ALA A 75 2.46 16.55 10.13
CA ALA A 75 1.90 15.30 10.64
C ALA A 75 1.52 14.35 9.50
N HIS A 76 0.89 14.89 8.44
CA HIS A 76 0.56 14.12 7.24
C HIS A 76 1.81 13.58 6.54
N GLY A 77 2.86 14.38 6.40
CA GLY A 77 4.13 13.97 5.80
C GLY A 77 4.77 12.83 6.57
N ARG A 78 4.91 12.94 7.90
CA ARG A 78 5.49 11.88 8.74
C ARG A 78 4.72 10.56 8.61
N LYS A 79 3.39 10.61 8.71
CA LYS A 79 2.54 9.42 8.60
C LYS A 79 2.55 8.82 7.21
N PHE A 80 2.54 9.65 6.16
CA PHE A 80 2.66 9.17 4.79
C PHE A 80 4.00 8.48 4.54
N THR A 81 5.11 9.03 5.06
CA THR A 81 6.43 8.39 5.00
C THR A 81 6.39 7.03 5.69
N LEU A 82 5.90 6.95 6.93
CA LEU A 82 5.80 5.67 7.66
C LEU A 82 4.91 4.67 6.90
N TYR A 83 3.76 5.11 6.39
CA TYR A 83 2.83 4.29 5.61
C TYR A 83 3.49 3.72 4.35
N THR A 84 4.29 4.53 3.66
CA THR A 84 5.05 4.13 2.48
C THR A 84 6.15 3.13 2.84
N VAL A 85 6.89 3.38 3.93
CA VAL A 85 7.92 2.44 4.43
C VAL A 85 7.30 1.10 4.78
N MET A 86 6.13 1.06 5.44
CA MET A 86 5.45 -0.21 5.74
C MET A 86 5.05 -0.94 4.46
N GLY A 87 4.66 -0.20 3.41
CA GLY A 87 4.44 -0.75 2.08
C GLY A 87 5.69 -1.43 1.52
N LEU A 88 6.84 -0.75 1.53
CA LEU A 88 8.11 -1.30 1.06
C LEU A 88 8.53 -2.56 1.83
N VAL A 89 8.38 -2.57 3.15
CA VAL A 89 8.64 -3.75 3.99
C VAL A 89 7.78 -4.93 3.54
N THR A 90 6.49 -4.72 3.29
CA THR A 90 5.58 -5.81 2.90
C THR A 90 5.83 -6.29 1.48
N THR A 91 6.26 -5.41 0.57
CA THR A 91 6.73 -5.79 -0.76
C THR A 91 7.99 -6.65 -0.68
N ALA A 92 8.93 -6.30 0.21
CA ALA A 92 10.14 -7.10 0.42
C ALA A 92 9.80 -8.50 0.98
N ILE A 93 8.82 -8.61 1.90
CA ILE A 93 8.33 -9.90 2.40
C ILE A 93 7.76 -10.75 1.25
N PHE A 94 6.94 -10.15 0.39
CA PHE A 94 6.40 -10.81 -0.79
C PHE A 94 7.50 -11.34 -1.70
N TRP A 95 8.45 -10.49 -2.12
CA TRP A 95 9.54 -10.89 -3.01
C TRP A 95 10.48 -11.92 -2.39
N ALA A 96 10.80 -11.80 -1.10
CA ALA A 96 11.63 -12.76 -0.40
C ALA A 96 10.96 -14.15 -0.36
N THR A 97 9.64 -14.20 -0.15
CA THR A 97 8.89 -15.45 -0.11
C THR A 97 8.80 -16.08 -1.50
N GLU A 98 8.44 -15.31 -2.53
CA GLU A 98 8.43 -15.74 -3.93
C GLU A 98 9.81 -16.30 -4.34
N THR A 99 10.87 -15.57 -4.03
CA THR A 99 12.25 -15.95 -4.36
C THR A 99 12.68 -17.21 -3.61
N ALA A 100 12.39 -17.32 -2.32
CA ALA A 100 12.74 -18.50 -1.53
C ALA A 100 12.06 -19.76 -2.07
N PHE A 101 10.77 -19.68 -2.42
CA PHE A 101 10.06 -20.81 -3.02
C PHE A 101 10.63 -21.19 -4.38
N TRP A 102 10.92 -20.19 -5.23
CA TRP A 102 11.54 -20.43 -6.53
C TRP A 102 12.91 -21.10 -6.40
N TRP A 103 13.75 -20.65 -5.45
CA TRP A 103 15.09 -21.21 -5.23
C TRP A 103 15.07 -22.61 -4.60
N VAL A 104 14.18 -22.88 -3.64
CA VAL A 104 14.17 -24.13 -2.88
C VAL A 104 13.43 -25.25 -3.62
N LEU A 105 12.30 -24.92 -4.26
CA LEU A 105 11.41 -25.91 -4.88
C LEU A 105 11.50 -25.94 -6.41
N GLY A 106 11.96 -24.85 -7.03
CA GLY A 106 12.12 -24.74 -8.48
C GLY A 106 10.81 -24.61 -9.26
N GLY A 107 10.91 -24.04 -10.46
CA GLY A 107 9.80 -23.92 -11.41
C GLY A 107 8.80 -22.79 -11.12
N ASP A 108 7.96 -22.50 -12.11
CA ASP A 108 7.02 -21.37 -12.05
C ASP A 108 5.91 -21.59 -11.03
N LEU A 109 5.40 -22.81 -10.89
CA LEU A 109 4.35 -23.11 -9.92
C LEU A 109 4.79 -22.85 -8.48
N ALA A 110 6.04 -23.18 -8.13
CA ALA A 110 6.57 -22.89 -6.80
C ALA A 110 6.74 -21.38 -6.58
N ARG A 111 7.28 -20.66 -7.57
CA ARG A 111 7.38 -19.20 -7.54
C ARG A 111 6.02 -18.56 -7.30
N GLU A 112 5.00 -18.97 -8.06
CA GLU A 112 3.62 -18.47 -7.92
C GLU A 112 3.00 -18.82 -6.56
N ALA A 113 3.23 -20.03 -6.04
CA ALA A 113 2.78 -20.41 -4.70
C ALA A 113 3.43 -19.54 -3.61
N GLY A 114 4.74 -19.30 -3.72
CA GLY A 114 5.48 -18.40 -2.82
C GLY A 114 4.99 -16.96 -2.93
N ALA A 115 4.66 -16.49 -4.14
CA ALA A 115 4.08 -15.17 -4.38
C ALA A 115 2.71 -15.01 -3.68
N VAL A 116 1.80 -15.97 -3.85
CA VAL A 116 0.48 -15.95 -3.20
C VAL A 116 0.61 -15.95 -1.68
N LEU A 117 1.47 -16.80 -1.13
CA LEU A 117 1.72 -16.88 0.31
C LEU A 117 2.35 -15.58 0.84
N GLY A 118 3.35 -15.06 0.14
CA GLY A 118 4.04 -13.81 0.46
C GLY A 118 3.09 -12.61 0.45
N LEU A 119 2.17 -12.54 -0.51
CA LEU A 119 1.11 -11.52 -0.55
C LEU A 119 0.15 -11.65 0.62
N ALA A 120 -0.32 -12.86 0.94
CA ALA A 120 -1.25 -13.09 2.05
C ALA A 120 -0.62 -12.67 3.39
N VAL A 121 0.62 -13.08 3.65
CA VAL A 121 1.39 -12.67 4.84
C VAL A 121 1.65 -11.17 4.82
N GLY A 122 2.08 -10.63 3.68
CA GLY A 122 2.35 -9.21 3.49
C GLY A 122 1.16 -8.33 3.84
N TYR A 123 -0.06 -8.69 3.42
CA TYR A 123 -1.28 -7.97 3.79
C TYR A 123 -1.57 -8.02 5.29
N GLY A 124 -1.41 -9.19 5.92
CA GLY A 124 -1.58 -9.34 7.37
C GLY A 124 -0.58 -8.49 8.16
N VAL A 125 0.70 -8.55 7.78
CA VAL A 125 1.77 -7.75 8.37
C VAL A 125 1.53 -6.26 8.14
N LYS A 126 1.16 -5.84 6.92
CA LYS A 126 0.85 -4.45 6.60
C LYS A 126 -0.19 -3.87 7.54
N TYR A 127 -1.30 -4.59 7.76
CA TYR A 127 -2.35 -4.13 8.65
C TYR A 127 -1.84 -3.88 10.07
N GLN A 128 -1.05 -4.80 10.62
CA GLN A 128 -0.50 -4.66 11.97
C GLN A 128 0.51 -3.53 12.06
N LEU A 129 1.37 -3.38 11.05
CA LEU A 129 2.36 -2.32 10.96
C LEU A 129 1.71 -0.93 10.88
N ASP A 130 0.73 -0.75 9.99
CA ASP A 130 0.03 0.52 9.83
C ASP A 130 -0.73 0.88 11.10
N LYS A 131 -1.39 -0.09 11.73
CA LYS A 131 -2.08 0.10 13.01
C LYS A 131 -1.12 0.50 14.13
N ARG A 132 0.07 -0.11 14.21
CA ARG A 132 1.01 0.09 15.32
C ARG A 132 1.89 1.32 15.17
N PHE A 133 2.29 1.68 13.95
CA PHE A 133 3.32 2.70 13.71
C PHE A 133 2.80 3.94 12.97
N VAL A 134 1.78 3.80 12.12
CA VAL A 134 1.27 4.91 11.29
C VAL A 134 0.09 5.59 11.99
N PHE A 135 -0.84 4.80 12.49
CA PHE A 135 -2.09 5.27 13.09
C PHE A 135 -2.15 4.95 14.58
N THR A 136 -1.11 5.37 15.31
CA THR A 136 -1.09 5.31 16.77
C THR A 136 -2.23 6.16 17.33
N SER A 137 -3.18 5.52 18.00
CA SER A 137 -4.23 6.23 18.72
C SER A 137 -3.59 6.85 19.97
N GLU A 138 -3.44 8.16 20.07
CA GLU A 138 -3.04 8.86 21.32
C GLU A 138 -4.13 8.78 22.41
N ARG A 139 -4.96 7.74 22.42
CA ARG A 139 -6.13 7.59 23.31
C ARG A 139 -6.07 6.34 24.18
N ALA A 140 -4.87 5.98 24.63
CA ALA A 140 -4.67 4.98 25.69
C ALA A 140 -4.09 5.56 26.99
N ASP A 141 -3.58 6.80 26.99
CA ASP A 141 -2.93 7.42 28.17
C ASP A 141 -3.83 8.46 28.87
N ALA A 142 -5.14 8.42 28.66
CA ALA A 142 -6.09 9.33 29.31
C ALA A 142 -7.43 8.64 29.67
N ALA A 143 -7.35 7.39 30.15
CA ALA A 143 -8.46 6.68 30.78
C ALA A 143 -8.07 6.24 32.19
#